data_AF-A0A0F9FG54-F1
#
_entry.id   AF-A0A0F9FG54-F1
#
_cell.length_a   1.000
_cell.length_b   1.000
_cell.length_c   1.000
_cell.angle_alpha   90.00
_cell.angle_beta   90.00
_cell.angle_gamma   90.00
#
_symmetry.space_group_name_H-M   'P 1'
#
loop_
_entity.id
_entity.type
_entity.pdbx_description
1 polymer ?
#
loop_
_entity_poly.entity_id
_entity_poly.type
_entity_poly.pdbx_seq_one_letter_code
_entity_poly.pdbx_strand_id
1 'polypeptide(L)' 'MTFTDELLEKCSEAVHKAYCTYHLKNKGEAYWTKGDYSLLDEPTKQIDRETVLAVFKVLKEYDDCEQGY' A
#
# COMPACT_ATOMS: atom_id res chain seq x y z
N MET A 1 -7.70 -0.83 -17.07
CA MET A 1 -6.96 0.07 -16.15
C MET A 1 -5.47 -0.25 -16.21
N THR A 2 -4.58 0.75 -16.17
CA THR A 2 -3.12 0.51 -16.17
C THR A 2 -2.51 0.93 -14.84
N PHE A 3 -1.84 0.00 -14.17
CA PHE A 3 -1.11 0.24 -12.93
C PHE A 3 0.39 0.39 -13.23
N THR A 4 0.99 1.50 -12.81
CA THR A 4 2.42 1.77 -13.00
C THR A 4 3.20 1.55 -11.71
N ASP A 5 4.51 1.33 -11.82
CA ASP A 5 5.40 1.20 -10.64
C ASP A 5 5.37 2.46 -9.77
N GLU A 6 5.30 3.65 -10.38
CA GLU A 6 5.17 4.91 -9.65
C GLU A 6 3.87 4.96 -8.82
N LEU A 7 2.76 4.46 -9.39
CA LEU A 7 1.49 4.39 -8.68
C LEU A 7 1.55 3.35 -7.56
N LEU A 8 2.18 2.20 -7.80
CA LEU A 8 2.42 1.18 -6.76
C LEU A 8 3.18 1.77 -5.58
N GLU A 9 4.27 2.50 -5.80
CA GLU A 9 5.05 3.11 -4.73
C GLU A 9 4.27 4.18 -3.97
N LYS A 10 3.53 5.06 -4.68
CA LYS A 10 2.65 6.06 -4.04
C LYS A 10 1.57 5.43 -3.16
N CYS A 11 0.95 4.36 -3.64
CA CYS A 11 -0.04 3.61 -2.87
C CYS A 11 0.61 2.89 -1.67
N SER A 12 1.80 2.34 -1.84
CA SER A 12 2.52 1.63 -0.76
C SER A 12 2.92 2.59 0.36
N GLU A 13 3.41 3.79 0.02
CA GLU A 13 3.65 4.86 1.00
C GLU A 13 2.37 5.26 1.75
N ALA A 14 1.22 5.31 1.06
CA ALA A 14 -0.06 5.61 1.70
C ALA A 14 -0.49 4.50 2.68
N VAL A 15 -0.29 3.23 2.33
CA VAL A 15 -0.52 2.08 3.22
C VAL A 15 0.36 2.17 4.46
N HIS A 16 1.65 2.46 4.31
CA HIS A 16 2.57 2.63 5.44
C HIS A 16 2.15 3.77 6.39
N LYS A 17 1.73 4.92 5.84
CA LYS A 17 1.21 6.04 6.65
C LYS A 17 -0.06 5.66 7.41
N ALA A 18 -0.94 4.88 6.77
CA ALA A 18 -2.12 4.33 7.43
C ALA A 18 -1.75 3.38 8.57
N TYR A 19 -0.78 2.49 8.36
CA TYR A 19 -0.25 1.62 9.40
C TYR A 19 0.35 2.40 10.57
N CYS A 20 1.16 3.44 10.30
CA CYS A 20 1.74 4.28 11.36
C CYS A 20 0.65 4.96 12.20
N THR A 21 -0.43 5.41 11.56
CA THR A 21 -1.60 5.98 12.24
C THR A 21 -2.33 4.94 13.09
N TYR A 22 -2.53 3.74 12.54
CA TYR A 22 -3.10 2.61 13.28
C TYR A 22 -2.25 2.22 14.48
N HIS A 23 -0.94 2.12 14.31
CA HIS A 23 0.01 1.76 15.37
C HIS A 23 -0.07 2.77 16.53
N LEU A 24 0.00 4.07 16.23
CA LEU A 24 -0.13 5.12 17.24
C LEU A 24 -1.43 5.02 18.04
N LYS A 25 -2.57 4.82 17.35
CA LYS A 25 -3.88 4.72 18.00
C LYS A 25 -4.00 3.49 18.91
N ASN A 26 -3.39 2.36 18.53
CA ASN A 26 -3.60 1.08 19.23
C ASN A 26 -2.49 0.74 20.23
N LYS A 27 -1.29 1.29 20.07
CA LYS A 27 -0.14 1.06 20.96
C LYS A 27 0.16 2.25 21.87
N GLY A 28 -0.38 3.43 21.55
CA GLY A 28 -0.11 4.67 22.30
C GLY A 28 1.28 5.25 22.05
N GLU A 29 2.07 4.67 21.14
CA GLU A 29 3.41 5.12 20.77
C GLU A 29 3.56 5.25 19.26
N ALA A 30 4.41 6.16 18.81
CA ALA A 30 4.66 6.34 17.39
C ALA A 30 5.50 5.19 16.84
N TYR A 31 5.10 4.64 15.68
CA TYR A 31 5.96 3.72 14.94
C TYR A 31 7.27 4.43 14.56
N TRP A 32 8.39 3.70 14.54
CA TRP A 32 9.74 4.29 14.49
C TRP A 32 10.00 5.13 13.24
N THR A 33 9.39 4.79 12.11
CA THR A 33 9.49 5.58 10.87
C THR A 33 8.67 6.87 10.89
N LYS A 34 7.68 6.98 11.79
CA LYS A 34 6.74 8.11 11.87
C LYS A 34 6.03 8.42 10.53
N GLY A 35 5.83 7.40 9.70
CA GLY A 35 5.20 7.54 8.38
C GLY A 35 6.16 7.91 7.25
N ASP A 36 7.46 8.06 7.52
CA ASP A 36 8.47 8.20 6.49
C ASP A 36 8.77 6.82 5.88
N TYR A 37 8.29 6.63 4.65
CA TYR A 37 8.44 5.37 3.92
C TYR A 37 9.87 5.13 3.43
N SER A 38 10.67 6.18 3.26
CA SER A 38 12.06 6.06 2.83
C SER A 38 12.95 5.38 3.88
N LEU A 39 12.54 5.43 5.15
CA LEU A 39 13.25 4.81 6.25
C LEU A 39 13.08 3.28 6.29
N LEU A 40 12.07 2.72 5.64
CA LEU A 40 11.87 1.27 5.59
C LEU A 40 12.97 0.59 4.77
N ASP A 41 13.34 -0.62 5.21
CA ASP A 41 14.11 -1.53 4.38
C ASP A 41 13.24 -2.13 3.28
N GLU A 42 13.88 -2.64 2.22
CA GLU A 42 13.16 -3.20 1.08
C GLU A 42 12.27 -4.40 1.43
N PRO A 43 12.66 -5.33 2.33
CA PRO A 43 11.75 -6.38 2.78
C PRO A 43 10.48 -5.84 3.44
N THR A 44 10.54 -4.78 4.24
CA THR A 44 9.34 -4.21 4.87
C THR A 44 8.48 -3.47 3.85
N LYS A 45 9.08 -2.71 2.92
CA LYS A 45 8.34 -2.08 1.82
C LYS A 45 7.60 -3.10 0.96
N GLN A 46 8.16 -4.29 0.79
CA GLN A 46 7.53 -5.36 0.03
C GLN A 46 6.17 -5.78 0.62
N ILE A 47 5.98 -5.70 1.94
CA ILE A 47 4.71 -6.00 2.59
C ILE A 47 3.63 -4.98 2.18
N ASP A 48 3.98 -3.69 2.13
CA ASP A 48 3.07 -2.63 1.67
C ASP A 48 2.75 -2.80 0.18
N ARG A 49 3.76 -3.11 -0.65
CA ARG A 49 3.60 -3.38 -2.08
C ARG A 49 2.67 -4.57 -2.34
N GLU A 50 2.84 -5.68 -1.61
CA GLU A 50 1.98 -6.87 -1.75
C GLU A 50 0.53 -6.57 -1.38
N THR A 51 0.32 -5.73 -0.37
CA THR A 51 -1.01 -5.26 0.02
C THR A 51 -1.66 -4.46 -1.12
N VAL A 52 -0.93 -3.54 -1.74
CA VAL A 52 -1.42 -2.75 -2.89
C VAL A 52 -1.66 -3.64 -4.11
N LEU A 53 -0.75 -4.55 -4.43
CA LEU A 53 -0.86 -5.47 -5.56
C LEU A 53 -2.10 -6.37 -5.45
N ALA A 54 -2.45 -6.81 -4.24
CA ALA A 54 -3.68 -7.56 -4.01
C ALA A 54 -4.94 -6.74 -4.40
N VAL A 55 -4.97 -5.45 -4.06
CA VAL A 55 -6.08 -4.55 -4.43
C VAL A 55 -6.09 -4.30 -5.94
N PHE A 56 -4.93 -4.03 -6.55
CA PHE A 56 -4.83 -3.80 -8.01
C PHE A 56 -5.29 -5.02 -8.80
N LYS A 57 -4.96 -6.23 -8.33
CA LYS A 57 -5.44 -7.47 -8.94
C LYS A 57 -6.97 -7.53 -8.97
N VAL A 58 -7.62 -7.27 -7.83
CA VAL A 58 -9.08 -7.27 -7.74
C VAL A 58 -9.68 -6.20 -8.66
N LEU A 59 -9.16 -4.97 -8.63
CA LEU A 59 -9.66 -3.88 -9.48
C LEU A 59 -9.53 -4.20 -10.98
N LYS A 60 -8.45 -4.88 -11.38
CA LYS A 60 -8.28 -5.34 -12.76
C LYS A 60 -9.32 -6.39 -13.15
N GLU A 61 -9.55 -7.38 -12.28
CA GLU A 61 -10.56 -8.41 -12.49
C GLU A 61 -11.96 -7.80 -12.63
N TYR A 62 -12.31 -6.78 -11.84
CA TYR A 62 -13.57 -6.05 -11.98
C TYR A 62 -13.69 -5.30 -13.31
N ASP A 63 -12.64 -4.57 -13.73
CA ASP A 63 -12.63 -3.84 -15.02
C ASP A 63 -12.77 -4.80 -16.21
N ASP A 64 -12.08 -5.95 -16.17
CA ASP A 64 -12.16 -6.97 -17.21
C ASP A 64 -13.57 -7.62 -17.25
N CYS A 65 -14.25 -7.75 -16.11
CA CYS A 65 -15.65 -8.24 -16.05
C CYS A 65 -16.67 -7.23 -16.58
N GLU A 66 -16.50 -5.94 -16.35
CA GLU A 66 -17.44 -4.91 -16.85
C GLU A 66 -17.30 -4.63 -18.34
N GLN A 67 -16.13 -4.89 -18.94
CA GLN A 67 -15.91 -4.76 -20.39
C GLN A 67 -16.36 -5.97 -21.22
N GLY A 68 -16.93 -6.99 -20.57
CA GLY A 68 -17.37 -8.26 -21.19
C GLY A 68 -18.82 -8.31 -21.72
N TYR A 69 -19.46 -7.17 -22.04
CA TYR A 69 -20.80 -7.10 -22.66
C TYR A 69 -20.83 -6.22 -23.91
#